data_AF-A0A849AFF5-F1
#
_entry.id   AF-A0A849AFF5-F1
#
_cell.length_a   1.000
_cell.length_b   1.000
_cell.length_c   1.000
_cell.angle_alpha   90.00
_cell.angle_beta   90.00
_cell.angle_gamma   90.00
#
_symmetry.space_group_name_H-M   'P 1'
#
loop_
_entity.id
_entity.type
_entity.pdbx_description
1 polymer ?
#
loop_
_entity_poly.entity_id
_entity_poly.type
_entity_poly.pdbx_seq_one_letter_code
_entity_poly.pdbx_strand_id
1 'polypeptide(L)'
;MPLYGIDISNNTGDIDLAAVPYDILGLKATEGRGYRDQWMARHSDLNRRTKNADEVYYHFVSTGNTAEQEAANFIETVRDRLRPQDCICLDWEGAGVDNGVEWARRWCQIVEPALGKRPWIYAQQSILGMFAGTDIADNNPLWIANYGRSQTTGGYGDRPSVRWSGEPFRRIVAWQFTDKGHLDGYSGTLDLDEFYVEPGRLIDWAGNVGGGEQPQPVPEVSGRIGERWRELGGPNSPLGNPTGEEIATPRGAWRQFEHGVMIWSPETDAHPNYGAIRERYADYDYEYGRLGFPISDEYQIKEDGRWQEFEHGAIYWSPATGAHAVYGRIRERWGEFGWENGALGYPTSDEFDGSKPGGRVQRFQGGVMYWTPAGDAHPVWGLMFERYTQDGWEGGRWGYPVSDERRTGAGWEQDFEGGRMDIAGGTPPPAPAQYVRPVKDPAKNPIGAKWRQPGRMWKAGHHTGIDIVCPTGTPVYATIGGDVRDRPWGPSYGTFVVINDDVDGSDWGYCHLSRKVVSVGQRVQTGDLIGYSGATGNVSGPHLHLERRPRGGQYGSDLDPNLWP
;
A
#
# COMPACT_ATOMS: atom_id res chain seq x y z
N MET A 1 -0.96 14.23 -19.26
CA MET A 1 -1.31 14.56 -20.65
C MET A 1 -1.06 13.31 -21.46
N PRO A 2 -1.97 12.92 -22.39
CA PRO A 2 -1.70 11.84 -23.32
C PRO A 2 -0.44 12.18 -24.12
N LEU A 3 0.45 11.18 -24.29
CA LEU A 3 1.60 11.33 -25.16
C LEU A 3 1.20 10.91 -26.56
N TYR A 4 1.58 11.72 -27.52
CA TYR A 4 1.24 11.51 -28.90
C TYR A 4 2.47 11.15 -29.69
N GLY A 5 2.36 10.16 -30.58
CA GLY A 5 3.46 9.80 -31.44
C GLY A 5 3.08 9.70 -32.89
N ILE A 6 4.13 9.56 -33.68
CA ILE A 6 4.05 9.19 -35.08
C ILE A 6 4.94 7.97 -35.24
N ASP A 7 4.53 7.03 -36.07
CA ASP A 7 5.43 6.02 -36.58
C ASP A 7 5.71 6.23 -38.06
N ILE A 8 6.99 6.08 -38.40
CA ILE A 8 7.51 6.45 -39.70
C ILE A 8 8.36 5.34 -40.28
N SER A 9 8.34 5.29 -41.61
CA SER A 9 9.02 4.29 -42.42
C SER A 9 9.62 4.93 -43.67
N ASN A 10 10.14 4.11 -44.57
CA ASN A 10 10.68 4.57 -45.84
C ASN A 10 9.70 5.39 -46.69
N ASN A 11 8.38 5.24 -46.50
CA ASN A 11 7.36 6.01 -47.20
C ASN A 11 7.26 7.48 -46.74
N THR A 12 7.87 7.80 -45.60
CA THR A 12 7.88 9.13 -44.97
C THR A 12 9.31 9.72 -44.94
N GLY A 13 10.17 9.29 -45.86
CA GLY A 13 11.61 9.66 -45.87
C GLY A 13 11.90 11.17 -45.96
N ASP A 14 10.99 11.94 -46.55
CA ASP A 14 11.09 13.38 -46.77
C ASP A 14 10.55 14.23 -45.61
N ILE A 15 9.97 13.62 -44.58
CA ILE A 15 9.42 14.32 -43.42
C ILE A 15 10.46 15.21 -42.72
N ASP A 16 10.06 16.44 -42.38
CA ASP A 16 10.80 17.32 -41.49
C ASP A 16 10.28 17.17 -40.06
N LEU A 17 10.97 16.35 -39.26
CA LEU A 17 10.59 16.08 -37.87
C LEU A 17 10.62 17.32 -36.97
N ALA A 18 11.32 18.39 -37.36
CA ALA A 18 11.29 19.63 -36.59
C ALA A 18 9.95 20.38 -36.75
N ALA A 19 9.26 20.16 -37.87
CA ALA A 19 8.02 20.87 -38.22
C ALA A 19 6.75 20.14 -37.79
N VAL A 20 6.82 18.83 -37.51
CA VAL A 20 5.66 17.98 -37.18
C VAL A 20 5.52 17.82 -35.67
N PRO A 21 4.35 17.98 -35.03
CA PRO A 21 4.17 17.73 -33.60
C PRO A 21 4.19 16.23 -33.28
N TYR A 22 4.94 15.84 -32.25
CA TYR A 22 4.99 14.49 -31.67
C TYR A 22 5.82 14.52 -30.37
N ASP A 23 5.48 13.62 -29.43
CA ASP A 23 6.16 13.37 -28.15
C ASP A 23 7.01 12.09 -28.17
N ILE A 24 6.62 11.10 -28.98
CA ILE A 24 7.32 9.81 -29.16
C ILE A 24 7.46 9.52 -30.67
N LEU A 25 8.59 8.94 -31.06
CA LEU A 25 8.90 8.62 -32.46
C LEU A 25 9.04 7.11 -32.68
N GLY A 26 8.11 6.51 -33.41
CA GLY A 26 8.22 5.15 -33.94
C GLY A 26 9.09 5.12 -35.21
N LEU A 27 10.08 4.24 -35.26
CA LEU A 27 11.03 4.13 -36.36
C LEU A 27 11.08 2.70 -36.90
N LYS A 28 10.71 2.51 -38.17
CA LYS A 28 10.99 1.25 -38.86
C LYS A 28 12.50 1.05 -38.93
N ALA A 29 13.02 0.01 -38.30
CA ALA A 29 14.45 -0.29 -38.35
C ALA A 29 14.75 -1.29 -39.47
N THR A 30 14.02 -2.40 -39.50
CA THR A 30 14.28 -3.51 -40.42
C THR A 30 13.01 -4.21 -40.87
N GLU A 31 13.13 -4.94 -41.98
CA GLU A 31 12.12 -5.86 -42.49
C GLU A 31 12.80 -7.12 -43.03
N GLY A 32 12.26 -8.28 -42.68
CA GLY A 32 12.84 -9.54 -43.13
C GLY A 32 14.30 -9.75 -42.73
N ARG A 33 14.97 -10.67 -43.43
CA ARG A 33 16.36 -11.05 -43.14
C ARG A 33 17.44 -10.04 -43.55
N GLY A 34 17.10 -8.96 -44.26
CA GLY A 34 18.14 -8.10 -44.84
C GLY A 34 17.73 -6.70 -45.28
N TYR A 35 16.46 -6.33 -45.20
CA TYR A 35 16.09 -4.94 -45.41
C TYR A 35 16.36 -4.12 -44.14
N ARG A 36 16.99 -2.96 -44.30
CA ARG A 36 17.20 -1.95 -43.27
C ARG A 36 16.65 -0.64 -43.81
N ASP A 37 15.85 0.05 -43.02
CA ASP A 37 15.28 1.33 -43.45
C ASP A 37 16.41 2.36 -43.60
N GLN A 38 16.57 2.89 -44.81
CA GLN A 38 17.64 3.83 -45.13
C GLN A 38 17.48 5.19 -44.43
N TRP A 39 16.28 5.53 -43.96
CA TRP A 39 15.97 6.81 -43.33
C TRP A 39 16.03 6.77 -41.81
N MET A 40 15.90 5.59 -41.19
CA MET A 40 15.88 5.42 -39.73
C MET A 40 17.01 6.17 -39.02
N ALA A 41 18.26 6.02 -39.49
CA ALA A 41 19.40 6.66 -38.84
C ALA A 41 19.32 8.20 -38.95
N ARG A 42 18.94 8.72 -40.12
CA ARG A 42 18.78 10.16 -40.34
C ARG A 42 17.66 10.73 -39.47
N HIS A 43 16.52 10.05 -39.41
CA HIS A 43 15.35 10.48 -38.63
C HIS A 43 15.63 10.45 -37.13
N SER A 44 16.26 9.40 -36.63
CA SER A 44 16.68 9.36 -35.22
C SER A 44 17.71 10.46 -34.89
N ASP A 45 18.69 10.70 -35.76
CA ASP A 45 19.66 11.79 -35.53
C ASP A 45 18.99 13.17 -35.57
N LEU A 46 18.01 13.37 -36.45
CA LEU A 46 17.22 14.60 -36.51
C LEU A 46 16.38 14.77 -35.25
N ASN A 47 15.68 13.72 -34.82
CA ASN A 47 14.91 13.69 -33.58
C ASN A 47 15.77 14.09 -32.38
N ARG A 48 16.92 13.43 -32.19
CA ARG A 48 17.87 13.70 -31.10
C ARG A 48 18.38 15.14 -31.07
N ARG A 49 18.57 15.75 -32.24
CA ARG A 49 19.05 17.14 -32.35
C ARG A 49 17.96 18.19 -32.16
N THR A 50 16.70 17.85 -32.45
CA THR A 50 15.60 18.84 -32.51
C THR A 50 14.70 18.75 -31.29
N LYS A 51 14.20 17.56 -30.98
CA LYS A 51 13.22 17.33 -29.91
C LYS A 51 13.72 16.45 -28.79
N ASN A 52 14.66 15.56 -29.11
CA ASN A 52 15.17 14.53 -28.22
C ASN A 52 14.05 13.65 -27.60
N ALA A 53 12.97 13.44 -28.35
CA ALA A 53 11.86 12.57 -27.96
C ALA A 53 12.33 11.11 -27.82
N ASP A 54 11.58 10.32 -27.05
CA ASP A 54 11.81 8.88 -26.90
C ASP A 54 11.53 8.15 -28.22
N GLU A 55 12.29 7.09 -28.50
CA GLU A 55 12.22 6.35 -29.76
C GLU A 55 11.73 4.91 -29.53
N VAL A 56 10.86 4.42 -30.43
CA VAL A 56 10.48 3.00 -30.52
C VAL A 56 11.00 2.46 -31.83
N TYR A 57 12.01 1.59 -31.78
CA TYR A 57 12.55 0.94 -32.97
C TYR A 57 11.77 -0.33 -33.26
N TYR A 58 11.16 -0.45 -34.44
CA TYR A 58 10.34 -1.60 -34.77
C TYR A 58 10.89 -2.45 -35.93
N HIS A 59 10.56 -3.73 -35.89
CA HIS A 59 10.88 -4.70 -36.91
C HIS A 59 9.61 -5.23 -37.57
N PHE A 60 9.45 -4.99 -38.87
CA PHE A 60 8.31 -5.49 -39.65
C PHE A 60 8.58 -6.91 -40.13
N VAL A 61 7.73 -7.85 -39.71
CA VAL A 61 7.92 -9.28 -39.99
C VAL A 61 7.65 -9.60 -41.47
N SER A 62 8.56 -10.35 -42.08
CA SER A 62 8.39 -10.87 -43.45
C SER A 62 8.00 -12.35 -43.45
N THR A 63 7.45 -12.83 -44.57
CA THR A 63 7.23 -14.27 -44.78
C THR A 63 8.49 -14.95 -45.30
N GLY A 64 8.62 -16.25 -45.00
CA GLY A 64 9.63 -17.13 -45.59
C GLY A 64 11.04 -17.08 -44.98
N ASN A 65 11.26 -16.27 -43.92
CA ASN A 65 12.51 -16.29 -43.14
C ASN A 65 12.27 -16.86 -41.74
N THR A 66 13.33 -17.34 -41.10
CA THR A 66 13.25 -17.77 -39.69
C THR A 66 13.36 -16.60 -38.73
N ALA A 67 12.81 -16.75 -37.52
CA ALA A 67 12.91 -15.76 -36.46
C ALA A 67 14.37 -15.36 -36.16
N GLU A 68 15.31 -16.31 -36.21
CA GLU A 68 16.74 -16.05 -36.04
C GLU A 68 17.31 -15.11 -37.10
N GLN A 69 16.92 -15.29 -38.37
CA GLN A 69 17.43 -14.49 -39.48
C GLN A 69 16.97 -13.03 -39.36
N GLU A 70 15.69 -12.84 -39.01
CA GLU A 70 15.12 -11.51 -38.88
C GLU A 70 15.57 -10.81 -37.57
N ALA A 71 15.64 -11.56 -36.46
CA ALA A 71 16.17 -11.06 -35.19
C ALA A 71 17.63 -10.61 -35.32
N ALA A 72 18.48 -11.37 -36.02
CA ALA A 72 19.88 -10.98 -36.25
C ALA A 72 19.98 -9.66 -37.00
N ASN A 73 19.19 -9.48 -38.08
CA ASN A 73 19.15 -8.24 -38.84
C ASN A 73 18.69 -7.05 -37.98
N PHE A 74 17.64 -7.23 -37.18
CA PHE A 74 17.16 -6.18 -36.27
C PHE A 74 18.19 -5.81 -35.20
N ILE A 75 18.74 -6.79 -34.47
CA ILE A 75 19.74 -6.58 -33.42
C ILE A 75 20.95 -5.81 -33.96
N GLU A 76 21.51 -6.24 -35.10
CA GLU A 76 22.68 -5.59 -35.70
C GLU A 76 22.37 -4.13 -36.09
N THR A 77 21.14 -3.85 -36.49
CA THR A 77 20.73 -2.51 -36.95
C THR A 77 20.55 -1.52 -35.80
N VAL A 78 20.01 -1.96 -34.65
CA VAL A 78 19.59 -1.05 -33.58
C VAL A 78 20.52 -1.00 -32.38
N ARG A 79 21.36 -2.03 -32.16
CA ARG A 79 22.18 -2.20 -30.94
C ARG A 79 22.99 -0.96 -30.58
N ASP A 80 23.65 -0.36 -31.56
CA ASP A 80 24.56 0.77 -31.31
C ASP A 80 23.83 2.13 -31.25
N ARG A 81 22.52 2.14 -31.47
CA ARG A 81 21.70 3.35 -31.48
C ARG A 81 20.78 3.46 -30.26
N LEU A 82 20.33 2.34 -29.70
CA LEU A 82 19.39 2.33 -28.58
C LEU A 82 19.92 3.10 -27.36
N ARG A 83 19.17 4.10 -26.91
CA ARG A 83 19.41 4.78 -25.63
C ARG A 83 18.74 4.00 -24.49
N PRO A 84 19.13 4.25 -23.23
CA PRO A 84 18.50 3.60 -22.08
C PRO A 84 16.98 3.71 -22.07
N GLN A 85 16.42 4.87 -22.42
CA GLN A 85 14.98 5.13 -22.42
C GLN A 85 14.21 4.59 -23.64
N ASP A 86 14.88 4.26 -24.73
CA ASP A 86 14.23 3.82 -25.97
C ASP A 86 13.64 2.41 -25.87
N CYS A 87 12.64 2.09 -26.68
CA CYS A 87 11.99 0.78 -26.75
C CYS A 87 12.22 0.08 -28.08
N ILE A 88 11.89 -1.21 -28.09
CA ILE A 88 11.88 -2.03 -29.29
C ILE A 88 10.51 -2.70 -29.47
N CYS A 89 10.10 -2.88 -30.71
CA CYS A 89 8.80 -3.45 -31.04
C CYS A 89 8.91 -4.48 -32.17
N LEU A 90 8.15 -5.57 -32.04
CA LEU A 90 7.89 -6.51 -33.12
C LEU A 90 6.57 -6.10 -33.78
N ASP A 91 6.65 -5.65 -35.03
CA ASP A 91 5.51 -5.27 -35.83
C ASP A 91 4.91 -6.53 -36.50
N TRP A 92 3.88 -7.05 -35.83
CA TRP A 92 3.22 -8.32 -36.11
C TRP A 92 1.93 -8.10 -36.89
N GLU A 93 2.06 -7.82 -38.18
CA GLU A 93 0.92 -7.62 -39.05
C GLU A 93 1.14 -8.15 -40.48
N GLY A 94 0.11 -7.99 -41.32
CA GLY A 94 0.14 -8.37 -42.72
C GLY A 94 0.52 -9.83 -42.94
N ALA A 95 1.42 -10.08 -43.89
CA ALA A 95 1.87 -11.43 -44.21
C ALA A 95 2.69 -12.08 -43.08
N GLY A 96 3.28 -11.28 -42.17
CA GLY A 96 4.06 -11.80 -41.05
C GLY A 96 3.26 -12.68 -40.08
N VAL A 97 1.95 -12.46 -40.01
CA VAL A 97 1.00 -13.22 -39.19
C VAL A 97 0.98 -14.71 -39.55
N ASP A 98 1.19 -15.04 -40.84
CA ASP A 98 1.16 -16.41 -41.35
C ASP A 98 2.31 -17.29 -40.82
N ASN A 99 3.37 -16.67 -40.27
CA ASN A 99 4.46 -17.40 -39.63
C ASN A 99 4.04 -18.08 -38.31
N GLY A 100 2.91 -17.66 -37.71
CA GLY A 100 2.37 -18.20 -36.47
C GLY A 100 3.05 -17.67 -35.19
N VAL A 101 2.32 -17.71 -34.07
CA VAL A 101 2.74 -17.05 -32.81
C VAL A 101 4.03 -17.62 -32.22
N GLU A 102 4.36 -18.89 -32.48
CA GLU A 102 5.64 -19.48 -32.06
C GLU A 102 6.85 -18.84 -32.75
N TRP A 103 6.68 -18.30 -33.96
CA TRP A 103 7.71 -17.50 -34.61
C TRP A 103 7.94 -16.19 -33.84
N ALA A 104 6.86 -15.48 -33.49
CA ALA A 104 6.93 -14.24 -32.71
C ALA A 104 7.59 -14.49 -31.35
N ARG A 105 7.22 -15.59 -30.70
CA ARG A 105 7.78 -16.05 -29.42
C ARG A 105 9.28 -16.25 -29.55
N ARG A 106 9.69 -16.97 -30.59
CA ARG A 106 11.10 -17.27 -30.86
C ARG A 106 11.90 -16.01 -31.12
N TRP A 107 11.37 -15.07 -31.88
CA TRP A 107 12.00 -13.78 -32.14
C TRP A 107 12.21 -13.00 -30.83
N CYS A 108 11.19 -12.91 -29.98
CA CYS A 108 11.27 -12.22 -28.69
C CYS A 108 12.35 -12.83 -27.78
N GLN A 109 12.42 -14.18 -27.71
CA GLN A 109 13.42 -14.91 -26.94
C GLN A 109 14.87 -14.66 -27.39
N ILE A 110 15.09 -14.23 -28.63
CA ILE A 110 16.41 -13.92 -29.17
C ILE A 110 16.75 -12.46 -28.92
N VAL A 111 15.81 -11.55 -29.21
CA VAL A 111 16.04 -10.11 -29.17
C VAL A 111 16.11 -9.58 -27.75
N GLU A 112 15.24 -10.05 -26.86
CA GLU A 112 15.18 -9.58 -25.46
C GLU A 112 16.53 -9.69 -24.73
N PRO A 113 17.17 -10.87 -24.63
CA PRO A 113 18.47 -10.98 -23.96
C PRO A 113 19.60 -10.30 -24.75
N ALA A 114 19.50 -10.16 -26.08
CA ALA A 114 20.54 -9.56 -26.90
C ALA A 114 20.61 -8.04 -26.82
N LEU A 115 19.49 -7.39 -26.49
CA LEU A 115 19.37 -5.93 -26.38
C LEU A 115 19.04 -5.47 -24.96
N GLY A 116 18.74 -6.38 -24.04
CA GLY A 116 18.36 -6.06 -22.66
C GLY A 116 17.04 -5.31 -22.54
N LYS A 117 16.16 -5.43 -23.54
CA LYS A 117 14.87 -4.73 -23.63
C LYS A 117 13.81 -5.73 -24.06
N ARG A 118 12.66 -5.81 -23.38
CA ARG A 118 11.56 -6.68 -23.81
C ARG A 118 10.85 -6.05 -25.00
N PRO A 119 10.66 -6.79 -26.10
CA PRO A 119 9.89 -6.30 -27.24
C PRO A 119 8.44 -6.02 -26.89
N TRP A 120 7.93 -4.89 -27.34
CA TRP A 120 6.49 -4.70 -27.51
C TRP A 120 6.00 -5.49 -28.71
N ILE A 121 4.74 -5.88 -28.73
CA ILE A 121 4.08 -6.44 -29.91
C ILE A 121 3.18 -5.37 -30.47
N TYR A 122 3.39 -4.98 -31.71
CA TYR A 122 2.41 -4.22 -32.47
C TYR A 122 1.50 -5.18 -33.23
N ALA A 123 0.18 -5.03 -33.09
CA ALA A 123 -0.78 -5.89 -33.76
C ALA A 123 -2.17 -5.24 -33.90
N GLN A 124 -2.87 -5.58 -34.98
CA GLN A 124 -4.26 -5.16 -35.18
C GLN A 124 -5.20 -5.89 -34.22
N GLN A 125 -6.26 -5.20 -33.75
CA GLN A 125 -7.21 -5.81 -32.81
C GLN A 125 -7.80 -7.14 -33.31
N SER A 126 -8.06 -7.26 -34.61
CA SER A 126 -8.70 -8.44 -35.20
C SER A 126 -7.90 -9.73 -35.08
N ILE A 127 -6.58 -9.64 -34.84
CA ILE A 127 -5.69 -10.79 -34.77
C ILE A 127 -5.22 -11.12 -33.35
N LEU A 128 -5.60 -10.32 -32.34
CA LEU A 128 -5.14 -10.53 -30.96
C LEU A 128 -5.52 -11.90 -30.39
N GLY A 129 -6.65 -12.47 -30.82
CA GLY A 129 -7.09 -13.80 -30.40
C GLY A 129 -6.08 -14.91 -30.68
N MET A 130 -5.14 -14.72 -31.61
CA MET A 130 -4.06 -15.68 -31.89
C MET A 130 -3.10 -15.83 -30.70
N PHE A 131 -2.95 -14.79 -29.88
CA PHE A 131 -2.06 -14.80 -28.72
C PHE A 131 -2.72 -15.37 -27.46
N ALA A 132 -3.98 -15.84 -27.54
CA ALA A 132 -4.72 -16.29 -26.37
C ALA A 132 -4.04 -17.50 -25.72
N GLY A 133 -3.74 -17.38 -24.43
CA GLY A 133 -3.03 -18.43 -23.67
C GLY A 133 -1.55 -18.58 -24.02
N THR A 134 -0.96 -17.62 -24.74
CA THR A 134 0.49 -17.59 -25.02
C THR A 134 1.22 -16.74 -24.00
N ASP A 135 2.49 -17.07 -23.74
CA ASP A 135 3.34 -16.28 -22.85
C ASP A 135 3.65 -14.88 -23.40
N ILE A 136 3.52 -14.68 -24.72
CA ILE A 136 3.63 -13.35 -25.33
C ILE A 136 2.55 -12.42 -24.78
N ALA A 137 1.28 -12.86 -24.77
CA ALA A 137 0.18 -12.05 -24.24
C ALA A 137 0.35 -11.72 -22.75
N ASP A 138 0.97 -12.63 -22.00
CA ASP A 138 1.22 -12.45 -20.58
C ASP A 138 2.39 -11.49 -20.29
N ASN A 139 3.43 -11.52 -21.12
CA ASN A 139 4.72 -10.90 -20.78
C ASN A 139 5.08 -9.69 -21.65
N ASN A 140 4.64 -9.63 -22.90
CA ASN A 140 5.00 -8.58 -23.83
C ASN A 140 3.92 -7.49 -23.88
N PRO A 141 4.28 -6.20 -23.77
CA PRO A 141 3.32 -5.11 -23.90
C PRO A 141 2.75 -5.00 -25.33
N LEU A 142 1.50 -4.58 -25.46
CA LEU A 142 0.79 -4.41 -26.72
C LEU A 142 0.76 -2.95 -27.18
N TRP A 143 1.21 -2.70 -28.40
CA TRP A 143 0.87 -1.52 -29.19
C TRP A 143 -0.24 -1.91 -30.16
N ILE A 144 -1.47 -1.51 -29.87
CA ILE A 144 -2.63 -1.98 -30.63
C ILE A 144 -2.94 -1.05 -31.80
N ALA A 145 -3.23 -1.62 -32.96
CA ALA A 145 -3.82 -0.88 -34.09
C ALA A 145 -5.33 -1.07 -34.13
N ASN A 146 -6.06 0.05 -34.08
CA ASN A 146 -7.49 0.09 -34.36
C ASN A 146 -7.94 1.48 -34.82
N TYR A 147 -8.39 1.57 -36.07
CA TYR A 147 -8.69 2.84 -36.73
C TYR A 147 -10.16 3.28 -36.66
N GLY A 148 -11.04 2.48 -36.03
CA GLY A 148 -12.47 2.80 -35.96
C GLY A 148 -13.18 2.83 -37.33
N ARG A 149 -14.25 3.64 -37.44
CA ARG A 149 -15.04 3.77 -38.68
C ARG A 149 -14.45 4.74 -39.71
N SER A 150 -13.53 5.62 -39.31
CA SER A 150 -12.85 6.58 -40.17
C SER A 150 -11.37 6.52 -39.90
N GLN A 151 -10.60 6.12 -40.92
CA GLN A 151 -9.16 6.06 -40.86
C GLN A 151 -8.49 7.43 -40.98
N THR A 152 -9.19 8.48 -41.44
CA THR A 152 -8.57 9.80 -41.64
C THR A 152 -8.86 10.73 -40.46
N THR A 153 -7.82 11.39 -39.94
CA THR A 153 -7.91 12.39 -38.86
C THR A 153 -7.13 13.66 -39.22
N GLY A 154 -7.58 14.82 -38.73
CA GLY A 154 -6.90 16.12 -38.90
C GLY A 154 -5.86 16.43 -37.83
N GLY A 155 -5.48 15.43 -37.04
CA GLY A 155 -4.49 15.51 -35.96
C GLY A 155 -4.93 14.73 -34.72
N TYR A 156 -4.16 14.83 -33.63
CA TYR A 156 -4.36 14.05 -32.40
C TYR A 156 -5.70 14.30 -31.68
N GLY A 157 -6.27 15.50 -31.87
CA GLY A 157 -7.57 15.89 -31.31
C GLY A 157 -8.77 15.25 -32.00
N ASP A 158 -8.61 14.82 -33.26
CA ASP A 158 -9.70 14.30 -34.11
C ASP A 158 -9.80 12.77 -34.09
N ARG A 159 -9.20 12.12 -33.08
CA ARG A 159 -9.14 10.66 -33.01
C ARG A 159 -10.53 10.03 -32.88
N PRO A 160 -10.77 8.89 -33.56
CA PRO A 160 -12.08 8.27 -33.59
C PRO A 160 -12.46 7.75 -32.19
N SER A 161 -13.74 7.85 -31.84
CA SER A 161 -14.26 7.11 -30.68
C SER A 161 -14.43 5.64 -31.07
N VAL A 162 -13.66 4.76 -30.42
CA VAL A 162 -13.60 3.32 -30.74
C VAL A 162 -13.79 2.48 -29.49
N ARG A 163 -14.57 1.40 -29.60
CA ARG A 163 -14.56 0.31 -28.62
C ARG A 163 -13.56 -0.73 -29.08
N TRP A 164 -12.47 -0.85 -28.36
CA TRP A 164 -11.44 -1.86 -28.60
C TRP A 164 -11.10 -2.59 -27.31
N SER A 165 -10.60 -3.81 -27.47
CA SER A 165 -10.10 -4.63 -26.37
C SER A 165 -8.66 -5.01 -26.70
N GLY A 166 -7.77 -4.91 -25.72
CA GLY A 166 -6.40 -5.43 -25.81
C GLY A 166 -6.29 -6.90 -25.44
N GLU A 167 -7.40 -7.56 -25.08
CA GLU A 167 -7.39 -9.00 -24.80
C GLU A 167 -6.82 -9.80 -25.98
N PRO A 168 -5.93 -10.78 -25.73
CA PRO A 168 -5.60 -11.40 -24.44
C PRO A 168 -4.40 -10.76 -23.71
N PHE A 169 -3.86 -9.65 -24.21
CA PHE A 169 -2.65 -9.05 -23.65
C PHE A 169 -2.91 -8.43 -22.28
N ARG A 170 -2.00 -8.66 -21.35
CA ARG A 170 -2.11 -8.11 -19.98
C ARG A 170 -1.84 -6.62 -19.89
N ARG A 171 -1.17 -6.04 -20.89
CA ARG A 171 -0.67 -4.65 -20.85
C ARG A 171 -0.71 -4.03 -22.24
N ILE A 172 -1.41 -2.90 -22.37
CA ILE A 172 -1.38 -2.05 -23.57
C ILE A 172 -0.51 -0.82 -23.26
N VAL A 173 0.37 -0.45 -24.18
CA VAL A 173 1.32 0.68 -24.04
C VAL A 173 1.05 1.79 -25.04
N ALA A 174 0.43 1.47 -26.17
CA ALA A 174 0.11 2.46 -27.20
C ALA A 174 -1.08 1.99 -28.03
N TRP A 175 -1.79 2.95 -28.61
CA TRP A 175 -2.86 2.74 -29.56
C TRP A 175 -2.62 3.58 -30.81
N GLN A 176 -2.39 2.90 -31.93
CA GLN A 176 -2.42 3.51 -33.26
C GLN A 176 -3.88 3.66 -33.69
N PHE A 177 -4.36 4.91 -33.71
CA PHE A 177 -5.78 5.22 -33.93
C PHE A 177 -6.08 5.61 -35.37
N THR A 178 -5.07 5.74 -36.23
CA THR A 178 -5.20 6.09 -37.64
C THR A 178 -3.91 5.73 -38.39
N ASP A 179 -4.06 5.28 -39.65
CA ASP A 179 -2.99 5.12 -40.65
C ASP A 179 -3.00 6.28 -41.69
N LYS A 180 -3.88 7.26 -41.50
CA LYS A 180 -4.17 8.37 -42.42
C LYS A 180 -4.36 9.69 -41.70
N GLY A 181 -3.53 9.94 -40.69
CA GLY A 181 -3.50 11.19 -39.95
C GLY A 181 -2.81 12.29 -40.73
N HIS A 182 -3.30 13.52 -40.58
CA HIS A 182 -2.67 14.71 -41.14
C HIS A 182 -2.22 15.60 -39.98
N LEU A 183 -0.96 16.02 -40.02
CA LEU A 183 -0.39 16.93 -39.03
C LEU A 183 0.21 18.13 -39.74
N ASP A 184 0.12 19.30 -39.08
CA ASP A 184 0.83 20.49 -39.52
C ASP A 184 2.33 20.18 -39.68
N GLY A 185 2.92 20.68 -40.77
CA GLY A 185 4.34 20.48 -41.08
C GLY A 185 4.64 19.29 -41.99
N TYR A 186 3.66 18.46 -42.37
CA TYR A 186 3.85 17.38 -43.35
C TYR A 186 2.64 17.23 -44.28
N SER A 187 2.89 17.14 -45.59
CA SER A 187 1.82 17.05 -46.60
C SER A 187 1.34 15.62 -46.90
N GLY A 188 2.06 14.61 -46.41
CA GLY A 188 1.66 13.21 -46.50
C GLY A 188 0.76 12.78 -45.34
N THR A 189 0.39 11.50 -45.33
CA THR A 189 -0.30 10.87 -44.20
C THR A 189 0.69 10.26 -43.23
N LEU A 190 0.32 10.25 -41.96
CA LEU A 190 1.06 9.63 -40.88
C LEU A 190 0.18 8.67 -40.10
N ASP A 191 0.84 7.64 -39.60
CA ASP A 191 0.28 6.74 -38.63
C ASP A 191 0.41 7.45 -37.26
N LEU A 192 -0.73 7.67 -36.59
CA LEU A 192 -0.77 8.46 -35.35
C LEU A 192 -1.17 7.60 -34.16
N ASP A 193 -0.45 7.84 -33.08
CA ASP A 193 -0.53 7.04 -31.87
C ASP A 193 -0.87 7.87 -30.63
N GLU A 194 -1.59 7.23 -29.71
CA GLU A 194 -1.72 7.67 -28.32
C GLU A 194 -1.00 6.66 -27.42
N PHE A 195 0.01 7.11 -26.68
CA PHE A 195 0.81 6.29 -25.78
C PHE A 195 0.32 6.42 -24.34
N TYR A 196 0.22 5.28 -23.67
CA TYR A 196 -0.23 5.14 -22.27
C TYR A 196 0.95 5.02 -21.30
N VAL A 197 2.05 5.71 -21.60
CA VAL A 197 3.30 5.65 -20.84
C VAL A 197 3.67 7.04 -20.32
N GLU A 198 4.49 7.10 -19.28
CA GLU A 198 5.01 8.36 -18.76
C GLU A 198 6.18 8.88 -19.64
N PRO A 199 6.31 10.22 -19.83
CA PRO A 199 7.43 10.78 -20.59
C PRO A 199 8.78 10.40 -20.01
N GLY A 200 9.74 9.97 -20.84
CA GLY A 200 11.09 9.59 -20.40
C GLY A 200 11.17 8.23 -19.70
N ARG A 201 10.06 7.49 -19.60
CA ARG A 201 9.97 6.19 -18.91
C ARG A 201 9.56 5.05 -19.82
N LEU A 202 9.67 5.19 -21.14
CA LEU A 202 9.35 4.12 -22.09
C LEU A 202 9.96 2.76 -21.67
N ILE A 203 11.21 2.78 -21.18
CA ILE A 203 11.94 1.59 -20.71
C ILE A 203 11.30 0.85 -19.52
N ASP A 204 10.64 1.55 -18.60
CA ASP A 204 9.90 0.92 -17.48
C ASP A 204 8.72 0.08 -18.00
N TRP A 205 8.32 0.34 -19.26
CA TRP A 205 7.33 -0.39 -20.00
C TRP A 205 7.90 -1.42 -20.96
N ALA A 206 9.23 -1.55 -21.05
CA ALA A 206 9.94 -2.65 -21.70
C ALA A 206 10.58 -3.64 -20.70
N GLY A 207 10.26 -3.58 -19.40
CA GLY A 207 10.59 -4.66 -18.47
C GLY A 207 10.71 -4.27 -16.98
N ASN A 208 9.67 -4.56 -16.21
CA ASN A 208 9.82 -5.02 -14.82
C ASN A 208 8.65 -5.96 -14.48
N VAL A 209 8.98 -7.23 -14.24
CA VAL A 209 8.07 -8.29 -13.81
C VAL A 209 7.82 -8.09 -12.31
N GLY A 210 6.76 -7.36 -12.00
CA GLY A 210 6.13 -7.32 -10.68
C GLY A 210 4.63 -7.23 -10.92
N GLY A 211 3.90 -8.28 -10.54
CA GLY A 211 2.47 -8.37 -10.80
C GLY A 211 1.70 -7.19 -10.21
N GLY A 212 0.97 -6.50 -11.08
CA GLY A 212 -0.09 -5.56 -10.74
C GLY A 212 -1.19 -5.71 -11.78
N GLU A 213 -2.44 -5.76 -11.33
CA GLU A 213 -3.62 -5.68 -12.19
C GLU A 213 -3.60 -4.39 -13.03
N GLN A 214 -4.31 -4.43 -14.16
CA GLN A 214 -4.33 -3.40 -15.21
C GLN A 214 -4.76 -2.00 -14.69
N PRO A 215 -4.10 -0.91 -15.13
CA PRO A 215 -4.72 0.41 -15.14
C PRO A 215 -5.72 0.52 -16.29
N GLN A 216 -6.99 0.75 -15.94
CA GLN A 216 -8.03 1.23 -16.86
C GLN A 216 -7.70 2.68 -17.30
N PRO A 217 -8.17 3.15 -18.47
CA PRO A 217 -7.95 4.53 -18.91
C PRO A 217 -8.43 5.51 -17.83
N VAL A 218 -7.51 6.34 -17.33
CA VAL A 218 -7.79 7.41 -16.37
C VAL A 218 -8.83 8.36 -17.00
N PRO A 219 -10.06 8.43 -16.47
CA PRO A 219 -11.00 9.48 -16.89
C PRO A 219 -10.36 10.83 -16.53
N GLU A 220 -10.47 11.81 -17.42
CA GLU A 220 -9.93 13.15 -17.22
C GLU A 220 -10.19 13.65 -15.78
N VAL A 221 -9.13 13.96 -15.03
CA VAL A 221 -9.27 14.49 -13.67
C VAL A 221 -9.33 16.01 -13.75
N SER A 222 -10.52 16.52 -14.07
CA SER A 222 -10.85 17.95 -14.04
C SER A 222 -11.27 18.37 -12.63
N GLY A 223 -11.43 19.69 -12.40
CA GLY A 223 -11.87 20.23 -11.12
C GLY A 223 -10.84 20.20 -9.99
N ARG A 224 -11.27 20.62 -8.80
CA ARG A 224 -10.37 20.83 -7.65
C ARG A 224 -9.74 19.54 -7.13
N ILE A 225 -10.46 18.41 -7.21
CA ILE A 225 -9.94 17.07 -6.91
C ILE A 225 -8.72 16.73 -7.77
N GLY A 226 -8.79 17.00 -9.08
CA GLY A 226 -7.69 16.73 -10.00
C GLY A 226 -6.51 17.67 -9.87
N GLU A 227 -6.74 18.92 -9.50
CA GLU A 227 -5.68 19.86 -9.12
C GLU A 227 -4.94 19.38 -7.89
N ARG A 228 -5.66 19.04 -6.81
CA ARG A 228 -5.07 18.56 -5.57
C ARG A 228 -4.28 17.27 -5.75
N TRP A 229 -4.82 16.31 -6.49
CA TRP A 229 -4.11 15.08 -6.79
C TRP A 229 -2.76 15.33 -7.48
N ARG A 230 -2.72 16.28 -8.44
CA ARG A 230 -1.46 16.70 -9.10
C ARG A 230 -0.51 17.41 -8.14
N GLU A 231 -1.01 18.28 -7.25
CA GLU A 231 -0.21 18.92 -6.20
C GLU A 231 0.48 17.90 -5.29
N LEU A 232 -0.19 16.77 -5.02
CA LEU A 232 0.33 15.67 -4.19
C LEU A 232 1.28 14.71 -4.95
N GLY A 233 1.60 14.97 -6.21
CA GLY A 233 2.49 14.14 -7.02
C GLY A 233 1.79 13.17 -7.97
N GLY A 234 0.48 13.31 -8.15
CA GLY A 234 -0.30 12.55 -9.14
C GLY A 234 -0.24 11.04 -8.88
N PRO A 235 0.11 10.20 -9.87
CA PRO A 235 0.25 8.76 -9.69
C PRO A 235 1.26 8.36 -8.60
N ASN A 236 2.25 9.22 -8.30
CA ASN A 236 3.23 8.98 -7.25
C ASN A 236 2.77 9.45 -5.86
N SER A 237 1.56 10.02 -5.76
CA SER A 237 0.95 10.36 -4.47
C SER A 237 0.55 9.08 -3.72
N PRO A 238 0.29 9.15 -2.40
CA PRO A 238 -0.23 8.03 -1.63
C PRO A 238 -1.56 7.45 -2.15
N LEU A 239 -2.29 8.19 -3.01
CA LEU A 239 -3.55 7.74 -3.60
C LEU A 239 -3.37 6.84 -4.84
N GLY A 240 -2.24 6.94 -5.56
CA GLY A 240 -2.06 6.28 -6.86
C GLY A 240 -2.89 6.93 -7.98
N ASN A 241 -3.22 6.16 -9.03
CA ASN A 241 -4.07 6.61 -10.12
C ASN A 241 -5.55 6.68 -9.75
N PRO A 242 -6.35 7.58 -10.35
CA PRO A 242 -7.80 7.55 -10.25
C PRO A 242 -8.37 6.29 -10.90
N THR A 243 -9.36 5.66 -10.27
CA THR A 243 -10.00 4.42 -10.74
C THR A 243 -11.48 4.57 -11.08
N GLY A 244 -12.04 5.77 -10.89
CA GLY A 244 -13.45 6.06 -11.18
C GLY A 244 -13.71 7.51 -11.55
N GLU A 245 -14.97 7.79 -11.91
CA GLU A 245 -15.47 9.15 -12.11
C GLU A 245 -15.56 9.91 -10.77
N GLU A 246 -15.62 11.23 -10.86
CA GLU A 246 -15.94 12.07 -9.71
C GLU A 246 -17.43 11.95 -9.37
N ILE A 247 -17.75 11.64 -8.12
CA ILE A 247 -19.10 11.43 -7.63
C ILE A 247 -19.48 12.62 -6.77
N ALA A 248 -20.51 13.34 -7.21
CA ALA A 248 -21.08 14.45 -6.45
C ALA A 248 -21.79 13.96 -5.19
N THR A 249 -21.68 14.75 -4.12
CA THR A 249 -22.42 14.62 -2.87
C THR A 249 -23.25 15.88 -2.66
N PRO A 250 -24.21 15.91 -1.71
CA PRO A 250 -25.01 17.11 -1.46
C PRO A 250 -24.21 18.37 -1.08
N ARG A 251 -23.00 18.19 -0.54
CA ARG A 251 -22.13 19.27 -0.04
C ARG A 251 -20.75 19.31 -0.71
N GLY A 252 -20.48 18.46 -1.70
CA GLY A 252 -19.14 18.34 -2.27
C GLY A 252 -19.06 17.26 -3.35
N ALA A 253 -17.91 16.64 -3.46
CA ALA A 253 -17.65 15.53 -4.37
C ALA A 253 -16.52 14.66 -3.83
N TRP A 254 -16.44 13.41 -4.29
CA TRP A 254 -15.27 12.57 -4.05
C TRP A 254 -14.92 11.76 -5.27
N ARG A 255 -13.69 11.25 -5.32
CA ARG A 255 -13.22 10.38 -6.40
C ARG A 255 -12.37 9.23 -5.86
N GLN A 256 -12.59 8.04 -6.41
CA GLN A 256 -11.81 6.85 -6.08
C GLN A 256 -10.46 6.85 -6.81
N PHE A 257 -9.42 6.44 -6.07
CA PHE A 257 -8.08 6.16 -6.56
C PHE A 257 -7.66 4.73 -6.13
N GLU A 258 -6.54 4.24 -6.66
CA GLU A 258 -6.00 2.89 -6.40
C GLU A 258 -5.85 2.59 -4.91
N HIS A 259 -5.44 3.59 -4.12
CA HIS A 259 -5.08 3.40 -2.70
C HIS A 259 -5.91 4.26 -1.73
N GLY A 260 -6.91 4.99 -2.23
CA GLY A 260 -7.77 5.81 -1.39
C GLY A 260 -8.78 6.64 -2.18
N VAL A 261 -9.26 7.71 -1.56
CA VAL A 261 -10.18 8.68 -2.19
C VAL A 261 -9.63 10.09 -2.03
N MET A 262 -9.94 10.96 -2.99
CA MET A 262 -9.87 12.41 -2.78
C MET A 262 -11.29 12.88 -2.49
N ILE A 263 -11.50 13.60 -1.39
CA ILE A 263 -12.80 14.13 -0.98
C ILE A 263 -12.70 15.64 -0.98
N TRP A 264 -13.67 16.32 -1.60
CA TRP A 264 -13.68 17.77 -1.77
C TRP A 264 -15.02 18.36 -1.32
N SER A 265 -14.96 19.52 -0.66
CA SER A 265 -16.09 20.42 -0.48
C SER A 265 -15.65 21.87 -0.74
N PRO A 266 -16.58 22.79 -1.05
CA PRO A 266 -16.22 24.20 -1.20
C PRO A 266 -15.77 24.85 0.12
N GLU A 267 -16.16 24.31 1.28
CA GLU A 267 -15.75 24.82 2.60
C GLU A 267 -14.39 24.29 3.07
N THR A 268 -14.06 23.05 2.71
CA THR A 268 -12.90 22.33 3.28
C THR A 268 -11.78 22.07 2.29
N ASP A 269 -11.97 22.34 1.00
CA ASP A 269 -11.06 21.97 -0.09
C ASP A 269 -10.90 20.44 -0.27
N ALA A 270 -10.05 20.03 -1.21
CA ALA A 270 -9.81 18.64 -1.56
C ALA A 270 -8.72 18.04 -0.66
N HIS A 271 -9.05 16.93 -0.01
CA HIS A 271 -8.14 16.20 0.88
C HIS A 271 -8.11 14.70 0.57
N PRO A 272 -6.91 14.09 0.53
CA PRO A 272 -6.77 12.67 0.35
C PRO A 272 -7.17 11.95 1.64
N ASN A 273 -7.83 10.81 1.51
CA ASN A 273 -8.19 9.93 2.62
C ASN A 273 -7.91 8.49 2.18
N TYR A 274 -7.06 7.78 2.92
CA TYR A 274 -6.56 6.45 2.56
C TYR A 274 -6.18 5.64 3.82
N GLY A 275 -5.80 4.38 3.62
CA GLY A 275 -5.30 3.50 4.68
C GLY A 275 -6.26 3.32 5.85
N ALA A 276 -5.69 3.07 7.04
CA ALA A 276 -6.45 2.75 8.24
C ALA A 276 -7.36 3.90 8.73
N ILE A 277 -6.98 5.16 8.48
CA ILE A 277 -7.82 6.32 8.80
C ILE A 277 -9.09 6.30 7.96
N ARG A 278 -8.99 6.02 6.66
CA ARG A 278 -10.16 5.86 5.78
C ARG A 278 -11.06 4.70 6.20
N GLU A 279 -10.46 3.56 6.56
CA GLU A 279 -11.21 2.40 7.03
C GLU A 279 -12.05 2.77 8.26
N ARG A 280 -11.48 3.50 9.22
CA ARG A 280 -12.23 3.99 10.38
C ARG A 280 -13.27 5.04 10.00
N TYR A 281 -12.97 5.94 9.06
CA TYR A 281 -13.92 6.95 8.59
C TYR A 281 -15.18 6.33 7.95
N ALA A 282 -15.03 5.17 7.31
CA ALA A 282 -16.14 4.39 6.77
C ALA A 282 -17.15 3.93 7.84
N ASP A 283 -16.67 3.53 9.02
CA ASP A 283 -17.53 3.15 10.16
C ASP A 283 -18.42 4.32 10.64
N TYR A 284 -18.03 5.55 10.30
CA TYR A 284 -18.74 6.79 10.60
C TYR A 284 -19.54 7.32 9.42
N ASP A 285 -19.83 6.51 8.40
CA ASP A 285 -20.62 6.89 7.21
C ASP A 285 -20.00 8.05 6.41
N TYR A 286 -18.66 8.13 6.43
CA TYR A 286 -17.88 9.12 5.69
C TYR A 286 -18.39 10.56 5.91
N GLU A 287 -18.50 11.35 4.83
CA GLU A 287 -18.88 12.76 4.87
C GLU A 287 -20.36 12.99 5.23
N TYR A 288 -21.17 11.93 5.19
CA TYR A 288 -22.58 11.97 5.56
C TYR A 288 -22.80 11.83 7.06
N GLY A 289 -21.85 11.20 7.76
CA GLY A 289 -21.98 10.96 9.17
C GLY A 289 -21.33 12.03 10.04
N ARG A 290 -21.09 11.65 11.29
CA ARG A 290 -20.84 12.61 12.38
C ARG A 290 -19.57 13.43 12.20
N LEU A 291 -18.55 12.88 11.54
CA LEU A 291 -17.25 13.56 11.41
C LEU A 291 -17.27 14.67 10.36
N GLY A 292 -18.16 14.58 9.36
CA GLY A 292 -18.21 15.52 8.24
C GLY A 292 -16.99 15.41 7.32
N PHE A 293 -16.78 16.39 6.46
CA PHE A 293 -15.70 16.37 5.47
C PHE A 293 -14.30 16.43 6.13
N PRO A 294 -13.27 15.84 5.50
CA PRO A 294 -11.88 16.10 5.91
C PRO A 294 -11.56 17.59 5.69
N ILE A 295 -10.84 18.18 6.65
CA ILE A 295 -10.34 19.57 6.59
C ILE A 295 -8.82 19.64 6.52
N SER A 296 -8.16 18.48 6.53
CA SER A 296 -6.72 18.35 6.41
C SER A 296 -6.33 17.11 5.62
N ASP A 297 -5.11 17.10 5.10
CA ASP A 297 -4.44 15.86 4.73
C ASP A 297 -4.06 15.07 5.99
N GLU A 298 -3.57 13.84 5.82
CA GLU A 298 -2.99 13.07 6.90
C GLU A 298 -1.62 13.62 7.31
N TYR A 299 -1.41 13.91 8.60
CA TYR A 299 -0.13 14.32 9.15
C TYR A 299 0.54 13.21 9.95
N GLN A 300 1.87 13.13 9.83
CA GLN A 300 2.68 12.33 10.72
C GLN A 300 2.84 13.00 12.10
N ILE A 301 2.63 12.21 13.14
CA ILE A 301 2.79 12.58 14.55
C ILE A 301 3.72 11.57 15.24
N LYS A 302 3.95 11.71 16.56
CA LYS A 302 5.00 10.95 17.28
C LYS A 302 4.86 9.43 17.11
N GLU A 303 5.96 8.69 17.25
CA GLU A 303 5.95 7.21 17.25
C GLU A 303 5.33 6.62 15.97
N ASP A 304 5.58 7.27 14.83
CA ASP A 304 5.01 6.95 13.52
C ASP A 304 3.49 6.97 13.46
N GLY A 305 2.83 7.63 14.41
CA GLY A 305 1.40 7.87 14.35
C GLY A 305 1.02 8.78 13.18
N ARG A 306 -0.27 8.74 12.86
CA ARG A 306 -0.91 9.54 11.83
C ARG A 306 -2.18 10.15 12.40
N TRP A 307 -2.53 11.35 11.96
CA TRP A 307 -3.85 11.89 12.25
C TRP A 307 -4.38 12.69 11.07
N GLN A 308 -5.70 12.73 10.96
CA GLN A 308 -6.41 13.55 10.00
C GLN A 308 -7.58 14.25 10.70
N GLU A 309 -7.77 15.53 10.38
CA GLU A 309 -8.84 16.34 10.94
C GLU A 309 -10.05 16.40 10.00
N PHE A 310 -11.24 16.41 10.61
CA PHE A 310 -12.54 16.48 9.95
C PHE A 310 -13.36 17.63 10.57
N GLU A 311 -14.44 18.06 9.90
CA GLU A 311 -15.27 19.20 10.33
C GLU A 311 -15.69 19.13 11.81
N HIS A 312 -15.94 17.92 12.32
CA HIS A 312 -16.50 17.70 13.66
C HIS A 312 -15.71 16.71 14.52
N GLY A 313 -14.46 16.43 14.16
CA GLY A 313 -13.60 15.51 14.90
C GLY A 313 -12.27 15.25 14.23
N ALA A 314 -11.58 14.22 14.69
CA ALA A 314 -10.35 13.75 14.08
C ALA A 314 -10.26 12.23 14.20
N ILE A 315 -9.49 11.61 13.31
CA ILE A 315 -9.12 10.20 13.44
C ILE A 315 -7.62 10.13 13.66
N TYR A 316 -7.21 9.47 14.73
CA TYR A 316 -5.82 9.21 15.06
C TYR A 316 -5.52 7.73 14.82
N TRP A 317 -4.35 7.45 14.26
CA TRP A 317 -3.82 6.12 14.06
C TRP A 317 -2.41 6.03 14.64
N SER A 318 -2.08 4.89 15.23
CA SER A 318 -0.69 4.51 15.51
C SER A 318 -0.50 3.02 15.24
N PRO A 319 0.73 2.55 15.03
CA PRO A 319 1.00 1.12 14.90
C PRO A 319 0.50 0.31 16.11
N ALA A 320 0.54 0.89 17.32
CA ALA A 320 0.17 0.23 18.56
C ALA A 320 -1.34 0.21 18.82
N THR A 321 -2.08 1.23 18.36
CA THR A 321 -3.49 1.41 18.73
C THR A 321 -4.46 1.18 17.58
N GLY A 322 -4.02 1.27 16.32
CA GLY A 322 -4.93 1.36 15.18
C GLY A 322 -5.66 2.71 15.12
N ALA A 323 -6.60 2.83 14.18
CA ALA A 323 -7.32 4.07 13.90
C ALA A 323 -8.57 4.21 14.78
N HIS A 324 -8.72 5.35 15.46
CA HIS A 324 -9.86 5.67 16.33
C HIS A 324 -10.29 7.13 16.15
N ALA A 325 -11.60 7.34 16.10
CA ALA A 325 -12.20 8.66 16.00
C ALA A 325 -12.32 9.31 17.39
N VAL A 326 -11.92 10.58 17.48
CA VAL A 326 -12.09 11.45 18.64
C VAL A 326 -12.93 12.65 18.20
N TYR A 327 -13.99 12.99 18.92
CA TYR A 327 -14.88 14.10 18.54
C TYR A 327 -15.51 14.77 19.76
N GLY A 328 -16.18 15.90 19.51
CA GLY A 328 -16.92 16.65 20.52
C GLY A 328 -16.10 16.99 21.77
N ARG A 329 -16.77 16.99 22.92
CA ARG A 329 -16.21 17.48 24.18
C ARG A 329 -15.05 16.62 24.71
N ILE A 330 -15.07 15.31 24.47
CA ILE A 330 -13.97 14.40 24.83
C ILE A 330 -12.68 14.80 24.10
N ARG A 331 -12.75 15.07 22.80
CA ARG A 331 -11.59 15.52 22.01
C ARG A 331 -11.04 16.86 22.49
N GLU A 332 -11.92 17.85 22.69
CA GLU A 332 -11.53 19.17 23.20
C GLU A 332 -10.77 19.03 24.51
N ARG A 333 -11.33 18.25 25.44
CA ARG A 333 -10.73 18.06 26.75
C ARG A 333 -9.40 17.32 26.69
N TRP A 334 -9.29 16.29 25.86
CA TRP A 334 -8.02 15.60 25.64
C TRP A 334 -6.93 16.55 25.10
N GLY A 335 -7.32 17.55 24.30
CA GLY A 335 -6.41 18.61 23.85
C GLY A 335 -5.89 19.54 24.94
N GLU A 336 -6.73 19.88 25.91
CA GLU A 336 -6.29 20.63 27.09
C GLU A 336 -5.25 19.86 27.93
N PHE A 337 -5.21 18.53 27.79
CA PHE A 337 -4.21 17.65 28.41
C PHE A 337 -3.04 17.27 27.48
N GLY A 338 -2.88 17.96 26.35
CA GLY A 338 -1.73 17.81 25.45
C GLY A 338 -1.87 16.73 24.39
N TRP A 339 -3.10 16.30 24.07
CA TRP A 339 -3.39 15.27 23.06
C TRP A 339 -2.53 14.01 23.23
N GLU A 340 -1.98 13.47 22.15
CA GLU A 340 -1.13 12.28 22.15
C GLU A 340 0.18 12.50 22.89
N ASN A 341 0.63 13.75 23.05
CA ASN A 341 1.82 14.10 23.82
C ASN A 341 1.55 14.14 25.33
N GLY A 342 0.29 14.15 25.72
CA GLY A 342 -0.18 14.12 27.10
C GLY A 342 -0.09 12.74 27.75
N ALA A 343 -0.41 12.69 29.05
CA ALA A 343 -0.37 11.46 29.84
C ALA A 343 -1.34 10.36 29.34
N LEU A 344 -2.40 10.75 28.62
CA LEU A 344 -3.34 9.80 28.03
C LEU A 344 -2.77 9.07 26.81
N GLY A 345 -1.87 9.70 26.03
CA GLY A 345 -1.37 9.12 24.79
C GLY A 345 -2.44 8.98 23.70
N TYR A 346 -2.25 8.02 22.80
CA TYR A 346 -3.16 7.75 21.69
C TYR A 346 -4.49 7.13 22.16
N PRO A 347 -5.61 7.40 21.45
CA PRO A 347 -6.85 6.68 21.67
C PRO A 347 -6.71 5.18 21.36
N THR A 348 -7.34 4.34 22.16
CA THR A 348 -7.37 2.87 22.02
C THR A 348 -8.78 2.34 21.75
N SER A 349 -9.78 3.24 21.77
CA SER A 349 -11.15 2.97 21.33
C SER A 349 -11.76 4.21 20.68
N ASP A 350 -12.81 4.00 19.91
CA ASP A 350 -13.81 5.03 19.61
C ASP A 350 -14.57 5.42 20.89
N GLU A 351 -15.32 6.53 20.85
CA GLU A 351 -16.22 6.93 21.93
C GLU A 351 -17.47 6.02 21.99
N PHE A 352 -17.74 5.40 23.13
CA PHE A 352 -18.88 4.49 23.34
C PHE A 352 -19.73 4.90 24.56
N ASP A 353 -20.90 4.28 24.72
CA ASP A 353 -21.75 4.48 25.90
C ASP A 353 -21.14 3.79 27.12
N GLY A 354 -21.03 4.51 28.24
CA GLY A 354 -20.49 3.92 29.47
C GLY A 354 -21.40 2.84 30.05
N SER A 355 -20.82 1.95 30.85
CA SER A 355 -21.56 0.85 31.50
C SER A 355 -22.64 1.35 32.47
N LYS A 356 -22.49 2.57 32.99
CA LYS A 356 -23.54 3.33 33.66
C LYS A 356 -24.27 4.23 32.64
N PRO A 357 -25.60 4.19 32.54
CA PRO A 357 -26.32 5.07 31.63
C PRO A 357 -26.07 6.56 31.90
N GLY A 358 -26.03 7.37 30.84
CA GLY A 358 -25.96 8.84 30.95
C GLY A 358 -24.58 9.46 30.76
N GLY A 359 -23.58 8.68 30.35
CA GLY A 359 -22.25 9.18 30.00
C GLY A 359 -21.62 8.48 28.81
N ARG A 360 -20.63 9.13 28.22
CA ARG A 360 -19.82 8.66 27.10
C ARG A 360 -18.40 8.43 27.57
N VAL A 361 -17.73 7.46 26.97
CA VAL A 361 -16.42 6.97 27.42
C VAL A 361 -15.52 6.78 26.21
N GLN A 362 -14.26 7.19 26.34
CA GLN A 362 -13.23 6.88 25.36
C GLN A 362 -11.94 6.45 26.05
N ARG A 363 -11.35 5.34 25.58
CA ARG A 363 -10.12 4.79 26.14
C ARG A 363 -8.90 5.32 25.39
N PHE A 364 -7.83 5.53 26.14
CA PHE A 364 -6.52 5.94 25.67
C PHE A 364 -5.44 5.02 26.25
N GLN A 365 -4.21 5.11 25.76
CA GLN A 365 -3.10 4.28 26.24
C GLN A 365 -2.85 4.42 27.75
N GLY A 366 -2.94 5.64 28.28
CA GLY A 366 -2.63 5.97 29.68
C GLY A 366 -3.84 6.09 30.60
N GLY A 367 -5.06 5.88 30.11
CA GLY A 367 -6.27 6.04 30.93
C GLY A 367 -7.54 6.16 30.10
N VAL A 368 -8.58 6.75 30.70
CA VAL A 368 -9.91 6.86 30.09
C VAL A 368 -10.48 8.25 30.29
N MET A 369 -11.05 8.83 29.23
CA MET A 369 -11.83 10.06 29.31
C MET A 369 -13.31 9.70 29.44
N TYR A 370 -13.97 10.33 30.41
CA TYR A 370 -15.39 10.18 30.69
C TYR A 370 -16.09 11.51 30.46
N TRP A 371 -17.21 11.52 29.74
CA TRP A 371 -18.05 12.70 29.58
C TRP A 371 -19.46 12.44 30.09
N THR A 372 -20.02 13.38 30.83
CA THR A 372 -21.45 13.41 31.16
C THR A 372 -22.04 14.80 30.90
N PRO A 373 -23.36 14.92 30.63
CA PRO A 373 -24.00 16.22 30.46
C PRO A 373 -23.89 17.14 31.68
N ALA A 374 -23.81 16.57 32.89
CA ALA A 374 -23.78 17.32 34.14
C ALA A 374 -22.36 17.62 34.65
N GLY A 375 -21.39 16.75 34.32
CA GLY A 375 -20.05 16.76 34.88
C GLY A 375 -18.94 17.11 33.89
N ASP A 376 -19.24 17.48 32.64
CA ASP A 376 -18.23 17.70 31.58
C ASP A 376 -17.35 16.46 31.32
N ALA A 377 -16.25 16.62 30.58
CA ALA A 377 -15.25 15.59 30.30
C ALA A 377 -14.12 15.60 31.34
N HIS A 378 -13.84 14.43 31.94
CA HIS A 378 -12.79 14.24 32.93
C HIS A 378 -11.99 12.95 32.70
N PRO A 379 -10.64 13.02 32.77
CA PRO A 379 -9.80 11.86 32.64
C PRO A 379 -9.69 11.11 33.97
N VAL A 380 -9.53 9.79 33.89
CA VAL A 380 -9.08 8.94 35.00
C VAL A 380 -7.88 8.15 34.49
N TRP A 381 -6.71 8.38 35.09
CA TRP A 381 -5.43 7.77 34.67
C TRP A 381 -4.57 7.37 35.87
N GLY A 382 -3.41 6.75 35.61
CA GLY A 382 -2.40 6.46 36.63
C GLY A 382 -2.92 5.62 37.80
N LEU A 383 -2.51 5.95 39.02
CA LEU A 383 -2.88 5.18 40.21
C LEU A 383 -4.38 5.25 40.54
N MET A 384 -5.05 6.37 40.20
CA MET A 384 -6.50 6.46 40.34
C MET A 384 -7.21 5.50 39.39
N PHE A 385 -6.71 5.39 38.16
CA PHE A 385 -7.26 4.47 37.19
C PHE A 385 -7.14 3.01 37.62
N GLU A 386 -6.02 2.60 38.20
CA GLU A 386 -5.84 1.27 38.77
C GLU A 386 -6.90 0.98 39.85
N ARG A 387 -7.13 1.93 40.76
CA ARG A 387 -8.11 1.79 41.83
C ARG A 387 -9.55 1.78 41.29
N TYR A 388 -9.87 2.71 40.40
CA TYR A 388 -11.19 2.84 39.79
C TYR A 388 -11.55 1.59 38.98
N THR A 389 -10.58 1.00 38.28
CA THR A 389 -10.71 -0.28 37.59
C THR A 389 -11.07 -1.43 38.54
N GLN A 390 -10.38 -1.54 39.68
CA GLN A 390 -10.66 -2.58 40.69
C GLN A 390 -12.06 -2.44 41.31
N ASP A 391 -12.53 -1.20 41.43
CA ASP A 391 -13.81 -0.88 42.08
C ASP A 391 -15.01 -0.86 41.10
N GLY A 392 -14.81 -1.32 39.85
CA GLY A 392 -15.88 -1.53 38.87
C GLY A 392 -16.18 -0.33 37.96
N TRP A 393 -15.24 0.61 37.83
CA TRP A 393 -15.34 1.76 36.91
C TRP A 393 -16.60 2.62 37.17
N GLU A 394 -17.17 3.22 36.13
CA GLU A 394 -18.36 4.07 36.23
C GLU A 394 -19.63 3.31 36.63
N GLY A 395 -19.67 2.00 36.38
CA GLY A 395 -20.73 1.10 36.85
C GLY A 395 -20.57 0.68 38.32
N GLY A 396 -19.41 0.98 38.92
CA GLY A 396 -19.05 0.63 40.27
C GLY A 396 -19.55 1.63 41.32
N ARG A 397 -19.00 1.51 42.53
CA ARG A 397 -19.41 2.35 43.67
C ARG A 397 -19.14 3.85 43.48
N TRP A 398 -18.23 4.19 42.57
CA TRP A 398 -17.76 5.56 42.37
C TRP A 398 -18.61 6.34 41.38
N GLY A 399 -19.23 5.70 40.38
CA GLY A 399 -19.91 6.43 39.30
C GLY A 399 -18.93 7.21 38.41
N TYR A 400 -19.43 8.11 37.59
CA TYR A 400 -18.62 8.95 36.71
C TYR A 400 -17.74 9.95 37.50
N PRO A 401 -16.55 10.30 36.99
CA PRO A 401 -15.77 11.41 37.53
C PRO A 401 -16.49 12.75 37.32
N VAL A 402 -16.36 13.66 38.28
CA VAL A 402 -16.95 15.02 38.25
C VAL A 402 -15.89 16.12 38.46
N SER A 403 -14.62 15.73 38.57
CA SER A 403 -13.48 16.65 38.55
C SER A 403 -12.28 15.97 37.87
N ASP A 404 -11.27 16.76 37.51
CA ASP A 404 -9.95 16.20 37.21
C ASP A 404 -9.26 15.73 38.49
N GLU A 405 -8.24 14.89 38.31
CA GLU A 405 -7.27 14.57 39.35
C GLU A 405 -6.52 15.84 39.80
N ARG A 406 -6.43 16.03 41.12
CA ARG A 406 -5.76 17.17 41.75
C ARG A 406 -4.69 16.68 42.71
N ARG A 407 -3.53 17.33 42.68
CA ARG A 407 -2.45 17.05 43.63
C ARG A 407 -2.76 17.66 44.99
N THR A 408 -2.56 16.88 46.04
CA THR A 408 -2.62 17.33 47.43
C THR A 408 -1.24 17.23 48.08
N GLY A 409 -1.09 17.79 49.29
CA GLY A 409 0.14 17.62 50.07
C GLY A 409 0.43 16.15 50.47
N ALA A 410 -0.56 15.25 50.34
CA ALA A 410 -0.48 13.85 50.74
C ALA A 410 -0.52 12.85 49.56
N GLY A 411 -0.78 13.32 48.33
CA GLY A 411 -0.92 12.46 47.15
C GLY A 411 -1.82 13.09 46.09
N TRP A 412 -2.82 12.35 45.64
CA TRP A 412 -3.75 12.76 44.58
C TRP A 412 -5.20 12.52 45.01
N GLU A 413 -6.10 13.44 44.65
CA GLU A 413 -7.54 13.34 44.90
C GLU A 413 -8.37 13.61 43.64
N GLN A 414 -9.49 12.90 43.47
CA GLN A 414 -10.46 13.13 42.40
C GLN A 414 -11.88 12.89 42.91
N ASP A 415 -12.81 13.77 42.53
CA ASP A 415 -14.20 13.66 42.91
C ASP A 415 -14.98 12.86 41.83
N PHE A 416 -15.82 11.94 42.29
CA PHE A 416 -16.75 11.14 41.49
C PHE A 416 -18.18 11.33 42.02
N GLU A 417 -19.19 10.92 41.25
CA GLU A 417 -20.61 10.99 41.68
C GLU A 417 -20.86 10.29 43.03
N GLY A 418 -20.15 9.19 43.30
CA GLY A 418 -20.23 8.39 44.51
C GLY A 418 -19.32 8.87 45.66
N GLY A 419 -18.57 9.96 45.47
CA GLY A 419 -17.68 10.54 46.47
C GLY A 419 -16.24 10.75 45.98
N ARG A 420 -15.37 11.14 46.90
CA ARG A 420 -13.95 11.42 46.63
C ARG A 420 -13.09 10.16 46.73
N MET A 421 -12.18 9.99 45.77
CA MET A 421 -11.10 9.02 45.84
C MET A 421 -9.79 9.73 46.16
N ASP A 422 -9.07 9.24 47.18
CA ASP A 422 -7.76 9.72 47.58
C ASP A 422 -6.72 8.60 47.42
N ILE A 423 -5.59 8.91 46.76
CA ILE A 423 -4.45 8.00 46.62
C ILE A 423 -3.23 8.65 47.31
N ALA A 424 -2.70 7.98 48.34
CA ALA A 424 -1.55 8.46 49.09
C ALA A 424 -0.22 8.21 48.37
N GLY A 425 0.68 9.21 48.40
CA GLY A 425 2.11 9.13 48.11
C GLY A 425 2.58 8.09 47.07
N GLY A 426 2.66 8.49 45.80
CA GLY A 426 3.33 7.74 44.73
C GLY A 426 3.82 8.67 43.63
N THR A 427 5.05 8.45 43.14
CA THR A 427 5.52 9.00 41.85
C THR A 427 4.84 8.19 40.74
N PRO A 428 4.26 8.81 39.70
CA PRO A 428 3.64 8.05 38.60
C PRO A 428 4.68 7.14 37.92
N PRO A 429 4.33 5.93 37.43
CA PRO A 429 5.24 5.11 36.64
C PRO A 429 5.45 5.70 35.22
N PRO A 430 6.55 5.30 34.54
CA PRO A 430 7.19 6.03 33.45
C PRO A 430 6.56 5.78 32.06
N ALA A 431 7.13 6.44 31.03
CA ALA A 431 6.87 6.35 29.58
C ALA A 431 6.38 4.99 29.05
N PRO A 432 5.64 4.95 27.90
CA PRO A 432 4.99 3.75 27.35
C PRO A 432 5.90 2.53 27.39
N ALA A 433 5.36 1.41 27.87
CA ALA A 433 6.10 0.16 27.97
C ALA A 433 6.62 -0.24 26.58
N GLN A 434 7.94 -0.28 26.43
CA GLN A 434 8.58 -0.81 25.23
C GLN A 434 8.54 -2.33 25.30
N TYR A 435 7.77 -2.97 24.42
CA TYR A 435 7.92 -4.42 24.19
C TYR A 435 9.31 -4.67 23.62
N VAL A 436 10.00 -5.69 24.14
CA VAL A 436 11.35 -6.04 23.66
C VAL A 436 11.35 -7.39 22.98
N ARG A 437 12.17 -7.54 21.94
CA ARG A 437 12.35 -8.84 21.29
C ARG A 437 12.91 -9.85 22.31
N PRO A 438 12.29 -11.03 22.50
CA PRO A 438 12.68 -11.96 23.56
C PRO A 438 13.97 -12.73 23.27
N VAL A 439 14.45 -12.71 22.02
CA VAL A 439 15.73 -13.30 21.61
C VAL A 439 16.53 -12.25 20.84
N LYS A 440 17.76 -12.01 21.29
CA LYS A 440 18.68 -10.99 20.72
C LYS A 440 19.22 -11.42 19.36
N ASP A 441 19.92 -10.52 18.67
CA ASP A 441 20.55 -10.71 17.35
C ASP A 441 19.56 -11.21 16.27
N PRO A 442 18.61 -10.37 15.80
CA PRO A 442 17.59 -10.78 14.82
C PRO A 442 18.16 -11.38 13.54
N ALA A 443 19.35 -10.93 13.11
CA ALA A 443 20.05 -11.47 11.94
C ALA A 443 20.49 -12.93 12.12
N LYS A 444 20.82 -13.34 13.36
CA LYS A 444 21.19 -14.73 13.69
C LYS A 444 19.99 -15.56 14.11
N ASN A 445 18.97 -14.91 14.66
CA ASN A 445 17.76 -15.53 15.16
C ASN A 445 16.52 -14.96 14.45
N PRO A 446 16.32 -15.26 13.15
CA PRO A 446 15.23 -14.70 12.36
C PRO A 446 13.88 -15.27 12.77
N ILE A 447 12.81 -14.55 12.43
CA ILE A 447 11.45 -15.11 12.51
C ILE A 447 11.31 -16.10 11.34
N GLY A 448 11.08 -17.37 11.66
CA GLY A 448 10.82 -18.44 10.71
C GLY A 448 9.35 -18.50 10.33
N ALA A 449 8.48 -18.86 11.28
CA ALA A 449 7.03 -18.85 11.10
C ALA A 449 6.43 -17.54 11.65
N LYS A 450 5.56 -16.91 10.86
CA LYS A 450 4.92 -15.64 11.22
C LYS A 450 3.55 -15.87 11.86
N TRP A 451 3.09 -14.90 12.64
CA TRP A 451 1.72 -14.85 13.14
C TRP A 451 0.73 -14.86 11.97
N ARG A 452 -0.33 -15.66 12.11
CA ARG A 452 -1.34 -15.92 11.08
C ARG A 452 -0.82 -16.52 9.78
N GLN A 453 0.39 -17.08 9.76
CA GLN A 453 0.84 -17.87 8.61
C GLN A 453 -0.11 -19.05 8.38
N PRO A 454 -0.75 -19.16 7.20
CA PRO A 454 -1.73 -20.20 6.94
C PRO A 454 -1.05 -21.57 6.74
N GLY A 455 -1.66 -22.63 7.26
CA GLY A 455 -1.16 -23.99 7.04
C GLY A 455 -1.94 -25.06 7.78
N ARG A 456 -2.17 -26.19 7.10
CA ARG A 456 -2.93 -27.34 7.63
C ARG A 456 -2.26 -28.07 8.79
N MET A 457 -0.97 -27.81 9.01
CA MET A 457 -0.21 -28.38 10.12
C MET A 457 -0.57 -27.75 11.48
N TRP A 458 -1.20 -26.57 11.49
CA TRP A 458 -1.70 -25.94 12.71
C TRP A 458 -3.19 -26.21 12.89
N LYS A 459 -3.59 -26.56 14.11
CA LYS A 459 -4.98 -26.92 14.42
C LYS A 459 -5.96 -25.75 14.19
N ALA A 460 -5.49 -24.51 14.37
CA ALA A 460 -6.27 -23.31 14.07
C ALA A 460 -6.40 -23.03 12.56
N GLY A 461 -5.67 -23.75 11.69
CA GLY A 461 -5.51 -23.44 10.27
C GLY A 461 -4.42 -22.40 9.99
N HIS A 462 -3.89 -21.76 11.04
CA HIS A 462 -2.80 -20.80 10.99
C HIS A 462 -1.88 -20.90 12.22
N HIS A 463 -0.70 -20.32 12.11
CA HIS A 463 0.27 -20.22 13.20
C HIS A 463 -0.19 -19.18 14.25
N THR A 464 -0.42 -19.62 15.50
CA THR A 464 -1.02 -18.82 16.60
C THR A 464 -0.04 -17.88 17.31
N GLY A 465 1.23 -17.87 16.92
CA GLY A 465 2.27 -17.01 17.49
C GLY A 465 3.31 -16.62 16.46
N ILE A 466 4.56 -16.47 16.87
CA ILE A 466 5.72 -16.44 15.97
C ILE A 466 6.74 -17.49 16.39
N ASP A 467 7.51 -18.00 15.43
CA ASP A 467 8.66 -18.87 15.72
C ASP A 467 9.95 -18.11 15.44
N ILE A 468 10.72 -17.83 16.49
CA ILE A 468 12.06 -17.28 16.37
C ILE A 468 13.05 -18.45 16.29
N VAL A 469 13.64 -18.65 15.11
CA VAL A 469 14.60 -19.72 14.87
C VAL A 469 15.85 -19.42 15.67
N CYS A 470 16.20 -20.27 16.63
CA CYS A 470 17.39 -20.08 17.46
C CYS A 470 17.89 -21.42 18.01
N PRO A 471 19.21 -21.65 18.09
CA PRO A 471 19.76 -22.90 18.64
C PRO A 471 19.30 -23.15 20.07
N THR A 472 19.18 -24.43 20.46
CA THR A 472 18.94 -24.82 21.86
C THR A 472 19.95 -24.16 22.78
N GLY A 473 19.46 -23.57 23.88
CA GLY A 473 20.31 -22.86 24.84
C GLY A 473 20.47 -21.37 24.56
N THR A 474 19.76 -20.80 23.58
CA THR A 474 19.75 -19.35 23.38
C THR A 474 18.97 -18.67 24.51
N PRO A 475 19.51 -17.61 25.15
CA PRO A 475 18.79 -16.88 26.19
C PRO A 475 17.45 -16.30 25.71
N VAL A 476 16.39 -16.51 26.49
CA VAL A 476 15.04 -15.98 26.25
C VAL A 476 14.70 -14.98 27.35
N TYR A 477 14.36 -13.77 26.94
CA TYR A 477 14.02 -12.64 27.80
C TYR A 477 12.52 -12.35 27.78
N ALA A 478 11.99 -11.81 28.88
CA ALA A 478 10.61 -11.36 28.96
C ALA A 478 10.37 -10.19 27.99
N THR A 479 9.47 -10.38 27.03
CA THR A 479 9.01 -9.34 26.10
C THR A 479 8.35 -8.17 26.83
N ILE A 480 7.70 -8.44 27.96
CA ILE A 480 7.02 -7.47 28.81
C ILE A 480 7.09 -7.91 30.28
N GLY A 481 7.08 -6.94 31.19
CA GLY A 481 6.97 -7.17 32.62
C GLY A 481 5.61 -7.73 33.01
N GLY A 482 5.59 -8.51 34.09
CA GLY A 482 4.37 -9.17 34.55
C GLY A 482 4.59 -10.28 35.56
N ASP A 483 3.49 -10.94 35.91
CA ASP A 483 3.51 -12.09 36.82
C ASP A 483 3.59 -13.40 36.03
N VAL A 484 4.50 -14.29 36.42
CA VAL A 484 4.59 -15.65 35.87
C VAL A 484 3.39 -16.48 36.35
N ARG A 485 2.57 -16.99 35.43
CA ARG A 485 1.31 -17.68 35.72
C ARG A 485 1.43 -19.19 35.65
N ASP A 486 0.64 -19.88 36.47
CA ASP A 486 0.36 -21.31 36.32
C ASP A 486 -0.77 -21.52 35.32
N ARG A 487 -0.44 -21.43 34.03
CA ARG A 487 -1.42 -21.52 32.95
C ARG A 487 -0.99 -22.55 31.90
N PRO A 488 -1.40 -23.82 32.03
CA PRO A 488 -0.95 -24.85 31.11
C PRO A 488 -1.57 -24.68 29.72
N TRP A 489 -0.74 -24.50 28.69
CA TRP A 489 -1.19 -24.37 27.30
C TRP A 489 -1.26 -25.71 26.54
N GLY A 490 -0.86 -26.80 27.20
CA GLY A 490 -0.92 -28.16 26.68
C GLY A 490 0.45 -28.74 26.35
N PRO A 491 0.54 -30.07 26.20
CA PRO A 491 1.81 -30.78 26.05
C PRO A 491 2.58 -30.43 24.77
N SER A 492 1.90 -29.95 23.72
CA SER A 492 2.52 -29.55 22.46
C SER A 492 3.52 -28.40 22.63
N TYR A 493 3.29 -27.50 23.59
CA TYR A 493 4.15 -26.34 23.86
C TYR A 493 5.44 -26.68 24.63
N GLY A 494 5.61 -27.94 25.05
CA GLY A 494 6.80 -28.40 25.76
C GLY A 494 6.98 -27.73 27.12
N THR A 495 8.23 -27.36 27.44
CA THR A 495 8.51 -26.50 28.59
C THR A 495 8.23 -25.06 28.19
N PHE A 496 7.44 -24.35 28.99
CA PHE A 496 7.10 -22.95 28.72
C PHE A 496 7.04 -22.10 29.98
N VAL A 497 7.04 -20.79 29.77
CA VAL A 497 6.73 -19.75 30.75
C VAL A 497 5.53 -18.97 30.22
N VAL A 498 4.55 -18.66 31.07
CA VAL A 498 3.47 -17.71 30.73
C VAL A 498 3.62 -16.49 31.62
N ILE A 499 3.68 -15.30 31.03
CA ILE A 499 3.71 -14.01 31.73
C ILE A 499 2.41 -13.28 31.43
N ASN A 500 1.76 -12.77 32.48
CA ASN A 500 0.61 -11.90 32.32
C ASN A 500 1.07 -10.44 32.20
N ASP A 501 0.79 -9.83 31.06
CA ASP A 501 1.20 -8.48 30.66
C ASP A 501 0.69 -7.42 31.65
N ASP A 502 1.60 -6.61 32.19
CA ASP A 502 1.27 -5.49 33.09
C ASP A 502 0.48 -4.36 32.40
N VAL A 503 0.47 -4.32 31.06
CA VAL A 503 -0.17 -3.26 30.26
C VAL A 503 -1.64 -3.59 30.01
N ASP A 504 -1.93 -4.72 29.37
CA ASP A 504 -3.30 -5.06 28.93
C ASP A 504 -3.82 -6.38 29.53
N GLY A 505 -3.03 -7.02 30.40
CA GLY A 505 -3.39 -8.28 31.03
C GLY A 505 -3.42 -9.48 30.07
N SER A 506 -2.91 -9.35 28.84
CA SER A 506 -2.72 -10.47 27.93
C SER A 506 -1.73 -11.50 28.49
N ASP A 507 -1.85 -12.75 28.07
CA ASP A 507 -0.91 -13.80 28.46
C ASP A 507 0.08 -14.07 27.33
N TRP A 508 1.37 -13.93 27.65
CA TRP A 508 2.51 -14.17 26.79
C TRP A 508 3.15 -15.52 27.10
N GLY A 509 3.06 -16.45 26.17
CA GLY A 509 3.66 -17.78 26.30
C GLY A 509 4.98 -17.87 25.55
N TYR A 510 6.02 -18.29 26.26
CA TYR A 510 7.37 -18.54 25.77
C TYR A 510 7.59 -20.03 25.78
N CYS A 511 7.52 -20.68 24.63
CA CYS A 511 7.35 -22.12 24.52
C CYS A 511 8.56 -22.83 23.91
N HIS A 512 8.53 -24.17 23.97
CA HIS A 512 9.58 -25.07 23.50
C HIS A 512 10.94 -24.88 24.20
N LEU A 513 10.95 -24.30 25.40
CA LEU A 513 12.16 -24.02 26.16
C LEU A 513 12.92 -25.31 26.51
N SER A 514 14.25 -25.23 26.61
CA SER A 514 15.06 -26.30 27.18
C SER A 514 15.00 -26.27 28.72
N ARG A 515 14.93 -25.07 29.30
CA ARG A 515 14.70 -24.83 30.73
C ARG A 515 14.12 -23.44 30.99
N LYS A 516 13.35 -23.32 32.06
CA LYS A 516 12.93 -22.05 32.66
C LYS A 516 13.86 -21.67 33.81
N VAL A 517 14.06 -20.37 34.05
CA VAL A 517 14.81 -19.85 35.22
C VAL A 517 13.94 -19.03 36.17
N VAL A 518 12.63 -19.01 35.93
CA VAL A 518 11.62 -18.35 36.75
C VAL A 518 10.61 -19.35 37.31
N SER A 519 9.94 -18.95 38.39
CA SER A 519 8.92 -19.76 39.08
C SER A 519 7.52 -19.14 38.95
N VAL A 520 6.47 -19.95 39.05
CA VAL A 520 5.09 -19.44 39.12
C VAL A 520 4.95 -18.48 40.30
N GLY A 521 4.26 -17.36 40.08
CA GLY A 521 4.07 -16.29 41.05
C GLY A 521 5.26 -15.31 41.15
N GLN A 522 6.37 -15.59 40.47
CA GLN A 522 7.47 -14.65 40.35
C GLN A 522 7.04 -13.48 39.44
N ARG A 523 7.28 -12.25 39.91
CA ARG A 523 7.18 -11.06 39.08
C ARG A 523 8.50 -10.82 38.34
N VAL A 524 8.42 -10.49 37.06
CA VAL A 524 9.56 -10.21 36.19
C VAL A 524 9.41 -8.85 35.52
N GLN A 525 10.51 -8.20 35.20
CA GLN A 525 10.56 -6.96 34.44
C GLN A 525 10.75 -7.24 32.95
N THR A 526 10.38 -6.28 32.10
CA THR A 526 10.71 -6.32 30.67
C THR A 526 12.21 -6.49 30.47
N GLY A 527 12.61 -7.47 29.67
CA GLY A 527 14.01 -7.78 29.39
C GLY A 527 14.69 -8.71 30.40
N ASP A 528 14.00 -9.16 31.45
CA ASP A 528 14.55 -10.15 32.38
C ASP A 528 14.76 -11.51 31.70
N LEU A 529 15.82 -12.23 32.08
CA LEU A 529 16.06 -13.58 31.61
C LEU A 529 15.04 -14.55 32.22
N ILE A 530 14.25 -15.23 31.39
CA ILE A 530 13.18 -16.13 31.85
C ILE A 530 13.41 -17.60 31.51
N GLY A 531 14.26 -17.87 30.53
CA GLY A 531 14.58 -19.23 30.15
C GLY A 531 15.60 -19.31 29.02
N TYR A 532 15.69 -20.49 28.45
CA TYR A 532 16.56 -20.77 27.31
C TYR A 532 15.77 -21.55 26.27
N SER A 533 15.90 -21.19 25.00
CA SER A 533 15.24 -21.87 23.89
C SER A 533 15.62 -23.35 23.85
N GLY A 534 14.79 -24.16 23.22
CA GLY A 534 15.01 -25.59 23.11
C GLY A 534 14.21 -26.19 21.96
N ALA A 535 13.96 -27.49 22.08
CA ALA A 535 13.15 -28.25 21.14
C ALA A 535 12.24 -29.23 21.91
N THR A 536 11.55 -28.72 22.95
CA THR A 536 10.64 -29.53 23.77
C THR A 536 9.21 -29.44 23.26
N GLY A 537 8.40 -30.49 23.45
CA GLY A 537 7.03 -30.53 22.93
C GLY A 537 6.98 -31.01 21.47
N ASN A 538 6.01 -30.53 20.70
CA ASN A 538 5.79 -30.95 19.32
C ASN A 538 6.47 -29.98 18.33
N VAL A 539 7.74 -30.22 18.03
CA VAL A 539 8.56 -29.36 17.17
C VAL A 539 9.43 -30.16 16.20
N SER A 540 9.78 -29.56 15.07
CA SER A 540 10.69 -30.14 14.07
C SER A 540 12.16 -29.71 14.24
N GLY A 541 12.43 -28.72 15.09
CA GLY A 541 13.77 -28.23 15.40
C GLY A 541 13.78 -27.13 16.46
N PRO A 542 14.96 -26.69 16.92
CA PRO A 542 15.08 -25.67 17.97
C PRO A 542 14.58 -24.30 17.55
N HIS A 543 13.69 -23.71 18.35
CA HIS A 543 13.19 -22.33 18.21
C HIS A 543 12.53 -21.87 19.51
N LEU A 544 12.23 -20.57 19.61
CA LEU A 544 11.28 -20.04 20.58
C LEU A 544 9.95 -19.80 19.86
N HIS A 545 8.90 -20.48 20.30
CA HIS A 545 7.53 -20.11 19.94
C HIS A 545 7.02 -19.08 20.94
N LEU A 546 6.69 -17.88 20.45
CA LEU A 546 6.12 -16.79 21.24
C LEU A 546 4.67 -16.58 20.80
N GLU A 547 3.74 -16.73 21.72
CA GLU A 547 2.32 -16.53 21.43
C GLU A 547 1.71 -15.61 22.50
N ARG A 548 0.78 -14.76 22.07
CA ARG A 548 0.07 -13.81 22.92
C ARG A 548 -1.42 -14.10 22.84
N ARG A 549 -2.10 -14.11 23.97
CA ARG A 549 -3.56 -14.31 24.07
C ARG A 549 -4.19 -13.22 24.91
N PRO A 550 -5.45 -12.82 24.67
CA PRO A 550 -6.19 -11.97 25.59
C PRO A 550 -6.22 -12.59 26.99
N ARG A 551 -6.48 -11.78 28.00
CA ARG A 551 -6.64 -12.25 29.38
C ARG A 551 -7.68 -13.38 29.43
N GLY A 552 -7.28 -14.58 29.87
CA GLY A 552 -8.18 -15.74 29.89
C GLY A 552 -8.49 -16.38 28.52
N GLY A 553 -7.90 -15.90 27.42
CA GLY A 553 -8.07 -16.42 26.07
C GLY A 553 -7.61 -17.86 25.89
N GLN A 554 -8.27 -18.60 25.00
CA GLN A 554 -7.98 -20.01 24.72
C GLN A 554 -7.11 -20.16 23.47
N TYR A 555 -6.68 -21.39 23.15
CA TYR A 555 -5.97 -21.66 21.89
C TYR A 555 -6.80 -21.18 20.69
N GLY A 556 -6.17 -20.43 19.78
CA GLY A 556 -6.82 -19.85 18.60
C GLY A 556 -7.48 -18.48 18.82
N SER A 557 -7.45 -17.95 20.05
CA SER A 557 -7.82 -16.54 20.31
C SER A 557 -6.59 -15.62 20.25
N ASP A 558 -5.60 -15.96 19.43
CA ASP A 558 -4.28 -15.32 19.40
C ASP A 558 -4.33 -13.83 19.00
N LEU A 559 -3.48 -13.06 19.65
CA LEU A 559 -3.15 -11.67 19.32
C LEU A 559 -1.76 -11.64 18.68
N ASP A 560 -1.45 -10.59 17.92
CA ASP A 560 -0.10 -10.39 17.39
C ASP A 560 0.90 -10.28 18.56
N PRO A 561 1.89 -11.18 18.65
CA PRO A 561 2.93 -11.10 19.67
C PRO A 561 4.12 -10.25 19.23
N ASN A 562 4.26 -9.86 17.96
CA ASN A 562 5.41 -9.12 17.44
C ASN A 562 5.23 -7.60 17.59
N LEU A 563 5.25 -7.12 18.84
CA LEU A 563 4.97 -5.72 19.20
C LEU A 563 6.22 -4.86 19.48
N TRP A 564 7.41 -5.42 19.29
CA TRP A 564 8.68 -4.71 19.43
C TRP A 564 9.11 -4.12 18.06
N PRO A 565 9.91 -3.04 18.06
CA PRO A 565 10.39 -2.37 16.85
C PRO A 565 11.31 -3.24 15.97
#